data_AF-A0A9D4F7S5-F1
#
_entry.id   AF-A0A9D4F7S5-F1
#
_cell.length_a   1.000
_cell.length_b   1.000
_cell.length_c   1.000
_cell.angle_alpha   90.00
_cell.angle_beta   90.00
_cell.angle_gamma   90.00
#
_symmetry.space_group_name_H-M   'P 1'
#
loop_
_entity.id
_entity.type
_entity.pdbx_description
1 polymer ?
#
loop_
_entity_poly.entity_id
_entity_poly.type
_entity_poly.pdbx_seq_one_letter_code
_entity_poly.pdbx_strand_id
1 'polypeptide(L)'
;MKCRRGMRLSDDRLRCEDIDECDVPRSPCEQVCANSPGTYVCSCRQGFELVASGRCTDVDECKVKTDACPQGQKCINSVGSYKCAVRCPKGYEMVIGGCADVDECRTNQHRCYYNQKCVNTEPGYKCVCPRGYRSAGPGTPCFDIDECTEDPGVCQHNCTNTVGGYNCTCPPGYRISKDKRTCEDVNECIEFEINCGREKMCFNTLGEFTCIDVPCPRGYQRDPITNNCVLECIDAEIACPQSSKFADIIEFRTLALPSGVLAQQDLIRLTAYNQNNEILHRTVFTILENDVLIPFQIRLEDGIGIVYTPRVLEDSRLYKIKVQAKSFDNVKDSIQYQTTFMIHISVSAFPY
;
A
#
# COMPACT_ATOMS: atom_id res chain seq x y z
N MET A 1 -101.57 -40.25 -12.31
CA MET A 1 -100.68 -39.34 -11.56
C MET A 1 -99.58 -38.84 -12.50
N LYS A 2 -99.30 -37.54 -12.55
CA LYS A 2 -98.19 -36.97 -13.35
C LYS A 2 -97.15 -36.41 -12.37
N CYS A 3 -95.92 -36.88 -12.45
CA CYS A 3 -94.83 -36.34 -11.64
C CYS A 3 -94.38 -34.98 -12.16
N ARG A 4 -93.80 -34.17 -11.26
CA ARG A 4 -93.19 -32.89 -11.62
C ARG A 4 -91.92 -33.16 -12.46
N ARG A 5 -91.48 -32.15 -13.21
CA ARG A 5 -90.22 -32.22 -13.99
C ARG A 5 -89.06 -32.56 -13.05
N GLY A 6 -88.18 -33.47 -13.46
CA GLY A 6 -87.08 -33.99 -12.63
C GLY A 6 -87.43 -35.21 -11.77
N MET A 7 -88.67 -35.72 -11.83
CA MET A 7 -89.11 -36.90 -11.05
C MET A 7 -89.70 -37.98 -11.95
N ARG A 8 -89.47 -39.25 -11.59
CA ARG A 8 -90.03 -40.44 -12.24
C ARG A 8 -91.10 -41.10 -11.37
N LEU A 9 -92.02 -41.85 -11.98
CA LEU A 9 -92.97 -42.68 -11.23
C LEU A 9 -92.22 -43.89 -10.66
N SER A 10 -92.46 -44.21 -9.39
CA SER A 10 -92.02 -45.46 -8.76
C SER A 10 -92.64 -46.66 -9.50
N ASP A 11 -92.05 -47.85 -9.34
CA ASP A 11 -92.47 -49.05 -10.08
C ASP A 11 -93.94 -49.46 -9.83
N ASP A 12 -94.45 -49.13 -8.64
CA ASP A 12 -95.86 -49.31 -8.25
C ASP A 12 -96.80 -48.20 -8.76
N ARG A 13 -96.26 -47.16 -9.42
CA ARG A 13 -96.94 -45.98 -9.97
C ARG A 13 -97.73 -45.15 -8.96
N LEU A 14 -97.46 -45.31 -7.67
CA LEU A 14 -98.18 -44.64 -6.58
C LEU A 14 -97.43 -43.43 -6.03
N ARG A 15 -96.13 -43.29 -6.30
CA ARG A 15 -95.29 -42.19 -5.80
C ARG A 15 -94.37 -41.64 -6.90
N CYS A 16 -93.87 -40.44 -6.68
CA CYS A 16 -92.85 -39.84 -7.53
C CYS A 16 -91.52 -39.96 -6.81
N GLU A 17 -90.57 -40.65 -7.43
CA GLU A 17 -89.18 -40.71 -7.00
C GLU A 17 -88.39 -39.67 -7.76
N ASP A 18 -87.43 -39.09 -7.07
CA ASP A 18 -86.46 -38.19 -7.67
C ASP A 18 -85.61 -38.94 -8.71
N ILE A 19 -85.31 -38.29 -9.83
CA ILE A 19 -84.36 -38.83 -10.79
C ILE A 19 -82.98 -38.38 -10.31
N ASP A 20 -82.14 -39.32 -9.89
CA ASP A 20 -80.76 -38.96 -9.57
C ASP A 20 -80.00 -38.63 -10.86
N GLU A 21 -79.93 -37.34 -11.20
CA GLU A 21 -79.20 -36.90 -12.40
C GLU A 21 -77.68 -37.00 -12.25
N CYS A 22 -77.17 -37.34 -11.06
CA CYS A 22 -75.75 -37.59 -10.83
C CYS A 22 -75.38 -39.07 -11.04
N ASP A 23 -76.33 -39.99 -10.92
CA ASP A 23 -76.15 -41.44 -11.13
C ASP A 23 -76.60 -41.89 -12.55
N VAL A 24 -76.21 -41.12 -13.56
CA VAL A 24 -76.43 -41.43 -14.98
C VAL A 24 -75.10 -41.59 -15.73
N PRO A 25 -75.05 -42.34 -16.85
CA PRO A 25 -73.79 -42.65 -17.56
C PRO A 25 -72.98 -41.44 -18.01
N ARG A 26 -73.64 -40.28 -18.16
CA ARG A 26 -73.00 -39.01 -18.47
C ARG A 26 -73.62 -37.93 -17.59
N SER A 27 -72.96 -37.67 -16.46
CA SER A 27 -73.38 -36.61 -15.53
C SER A 27 -73.57 -35.27 -16.27
N PRO A 28 -74.61 -34.49 -15.95
CA PRO A 28 -74.84 -33.17 -16.54
C PRO A 28 -73.81 -32.13 -16.08
N CYS A 29 -73.05 -32.40 -15.01
CA CYS A 29 -72.05 -31.50 -14.46
C CYS A 29 -70.63 -31.89 -14.89
N GLU A 30 -69.75 -30.90 -15.10
CA GLU A 30 -68.35 -31.14 -15.48
C GLU A 30 -67.50 -31.71 -14.33
N GLN A 31 -67.73 -31.28 -13.08
CA GLN A 31 -66.87 -31.65 -11.94
C GLN A 31 -67.61 -32.28 -10.75
N VAL A 32 -68.54 -31.55 -10.12
CA VAL A 32 -69.29 -32.03 -8.95
C VAL A 32 -70.79 -31.89 -9.23
N CYS A 33 -71.51 -32.98 -9.04
CA CYS A 33 -72.97 -33.04 -9.17
C CYS A 33 -73.55 -33.38 -7.80
N ALA A 34 -74.49 -32.57 -7.32
CA ALA A 34 -75.27 -32.84 -6.13
C ALA A 34 -76.73 -33.02 -6.54
N ASN A 35 -77.27 -34.22 -6.33
CA ASN A 35 -78.66 -34.50 -6.60
C ASN A 35 -79.56 -33.82 -5.57
N SER A 36 -80.71 -33.32 -5.98
CA SER A 36 -81.71 -32.71 -5.09
C SER A 36 -83.12 -33.03 -5.58
N PRO A 37 -84.14 -33.08 -4.70
CA PRO A 37 -85.48 -33.46 -5.13
C PRO A 37 -86.05 -32.54 -6.23
N GLY A 38 -86.19 -33.07 -7.44
CA GLY A 38 -86.70 -32.42 -8.64
C GLY A 38 -85.68 -31.61 -9.44
N THR A 39 -84.41 -31.58 -9.04
CA THR A 39 -83.33 -30.85 -9.73
C THR A 39 -81.95 -31.28 -9.24
N TYR A 40 -80.92 -31.09 -10.03
CA TYR A 40 -79.54 -31.21 -9.57
C TYR A 40 -78.89 -29.82 -9.42
N VAL A 41 -77.80 -29.77 -8.66
CA VAL A 41 -76.93 -28.60 -8.54
C VAL A 41 -75.52 -29.00 -8.97
N CYS A 42 -74.99 -28.30 -9.97
CA CYS A 42 -73.58 -28.42 -10.33
C CYS A 42 -72.74 -27.47 -9.48
N SER A 43 -71.59 -27.96 -9.03
CA SER A 43 -70.56 -27.16 -8.39
C SER A 43 -69.19 -27.55 -8.90
N CYS A 44 -68.20 -26.71 -8.61
CA CYS A 44 -66.82 -26.95 -9.00
C CYS A 44 -66.00 -27.40 -7.79
N ARG A 45 -64.95 -28.18 -8.04
CA ARG A 45 -63.94 -28.53 -7.04
C ARG A 45 -63.20 -27.25 -6.62
N GLN A 46 -62.56 -27.30 -5.45
CA GLN A 46 -61.75 -26.19 -4.96
C GLN A 46 -60.71 -25.75 -6.00
N GLY A 47 -60.56 -24.45 -6.20
CA GLY A 47 -59.67 -23.86 -7.21
C GLY A 47 -60.34 -23.59 -8.58
N PHE A 48 -61.64 -23.87 -8.72
CA PHE A 48 -62.39 -23.65 -9.97
C PHE A 48 -63.65 -22.83 -9.71
N GLU A 49 -64.04 -22.01 -10.69
CA GLU A 49 -65.28 -21.23 -10.69
C GLU A 49 -66.25 -21.71 -11.77
N LEU A 50 -67.54 -21.68 -11.44
CA LEU A 50 -68.60 -22.10 -12.36
C LEU A 50 -68.99 -20.93 -13.26
N VAL A 51 -68.62 -20.99 -14.53
CA VAL A 51 -69.01 -19.98 -15.51
C VAL A 51 -70.45 -20.19 -15.97
N ALA A 52 -71.09 -19.15 -16.52
CA ALA A 52 -72.50 -19.15 -16.92
C ALA A 52 -72.90 -20.27 -17.90
N SER A 53 -71.92 -20.90 -18.58
CA SER A 53 -72.12 -22.06 -19.44
C SER A 53 -72.22 -23.41 -18.70
N GLY A 54 -72.18 -23.42 -17.36
CA GLY A 54 -72.21 -24.63 -16.54
C GLY A 54 -70.87 -25.38 -16.50
N ARG A 55 -69.79 -24.76 -16.96
CA ARG A 55 -68.43 -25.31 -16.98
C ARG A 55 -67.59 -24.78 -15.83
N CYS A 56 -66.62 -25.57 -15.40
CA CYS A 56 -65.71 -25.20 -14.34
C CYS A 56 -64.38 -24.73 -14.93
N THR A 57 -64.06 -23.45 -14.77
CA THR A 57 -62.79 -22.87 -15.20
C THR A 57 -61.87 -22.66 -14.02
N ASP A 58 -60.59 -22.87 -14.24
CA ASP A 58 -59.54 -22.61 -13.26
C ASP A 58 -59.57 -21.16 -12.78
N VAL A 59 -59.50 -20.96 -11.47
CA VAL A 59 -59.42 -19.61 -10.87
C VAL A 59 -57.96 -19.17 -10.89
N ASP A 60 -57.66 -18.09 -11.59
CA ASP A 60 -56.31 -17.52 -11.58
C ASP A 60 -56.06 -16.78 -10.26
N GLU A 61 -55.58 -17.48 -9.23
CA GLU A 61 -55.38 -16.88 -7.91
C GLU A 61 -54.36 -15.73 -7.94
N CYS A 62 -53.45 -15.71 -8.94
CA CYS A 62 -52.47 -14.64 -9.13
C CYS A 62 -53.08 -13.34 -9.65
N LYS A 63 -54.29 -13.39 -10.24
CA LYS A 63 -55.05 -12.19 -10.63
C LYS A 63 -56.10 -11.82 -9.60
N VAL A 64 -56.71 -12.82 -8.96
CA VAL A 64 -57.85 -12.64 -8.07
C VAL A 64 -57.41 -12.25 -6.64
N LYS A 65 -56.27 -12.75 -6.15
CA LYS A 65 -55.75 -12.43 -4.82
C LYS A 65 -54.50 -11.57 -4.92
N THR A 66 -54.61 -10.31 -4.50
CA THR A 66 -53.51 -9.33 -4.53
C THR A 66 -52.30 -9.76 -3.71
N ASP A 67 -52.52 -10.51 -2.62
CA ASP A 67 -51.48 -11.09 -1.75
C ASP A 67 -51.53 -12.63 -1.75
N ALA A 68 -51.69 -13.25 -2.94
CA ALA A 68 -51.71 -14.71 -3.06
C ALA A 68 -50.47 -15.39 -2.46
N CYS A 69 -49.31 -14.72 -2.51
CA CYS A 69 -48.03 -15.24 -2.04
C CYS A 69 -47.39 -14.31 -1.00
N PRO A 70 -46.54 -14.84 -0.08
CA PRO A 70 -45.77 -14.02 0.85
C PRO A 70 -44.89 -12.98 0.13
N GLN A 71 -44.57 -11.87 0.81
CA GLN A 71 -43.73 -10.80 0.23
C GLN A 71 -42.42 -11.35 -0.35
N GLY A 72 -42.13 -11.00 -1.60
CA GLY A 72 -40.91 -11.42 -2.30
C GLY A 72 -41.04 -12.70 -3.13
N GLN A 73 -42.23 -13.31 -3.23
CA GLN A 73 -42.47 -14.48 -4.08
C GLN A 73 -43.33 -14.12 -5.30
N LYS A 74 -43.04 -14.75 -6.44
CA LYS A 74 -43.81 -14.66 -7.68
C LYS A 74 -44.90 -15.74 -7.68
N CYS A 75 -46.15 -15.34 -7.81
CA CYS A 75 -47.27 -16.26 -7.99
C CYS A 75 -47.23 -16.88 -9.41
N ILE A 76 -47.42 -18.20 -9.48
CA ILE A 76 -47.55 -18.98 -10.71
C ILE A 76 -48.87 -19.75 -10.61
N ASN A 77 -49.82 -19.40 -11.49
CA ASN A 77 -51.12 -20.09 -11.56
C ASN A 77 -50.94 -21.52 -12.08
N SER A 78 -51.68 -22.47 -11.54
CA SER A 78 -51.67 -23.87 -11.95
C SER A 78 -53.09 -24.44 -11.95
N VAL A 79 -53.37 -25.48 -12.72
CA VAL A 79 -54.75 -25.97 -12.82
C VAL A 79 -55.23 -26.50 -11.46
N GLY A 80 -56.24 -25.83 -10.88
CA GLY A 80 -56.85 -26.11 -9.58
C GLY A 80 -56.11 -25.54 -8.36
N SER A 81 -55.02 -24.78 -8.54
CA SER A 81 -54.21 -24.22 -7.43
C SER A 81 -53.19 -23.19 -7.90
N TYR A 82 -52.34 -22.68 -7.01
CA TYR A 82 -51.22 -21.83 -7.39
C TYR A 82 -49.94 -22.21 -6.64
N LYS A 83 -48.79 -21.85 -7.21
CA LYS A 83 -47.48 -22.02 -6.58
C LYS A 83 -46.81 -20.67 -6.41
N CYS A 84 -46.21 -20.47 -5.25
CA CYS A 84 -45.37 -19.31 -5.01
C CYS A 84 -43.91 -19.72 -5.26
N ALA A 85 -43.28 -19.07 -6.24
CA ALA A 85 -41.86 -19.26 -6.53
C ALA A 85 -41.06 -18.09 -5.97
N VAL A 86 -39.83 -18.34 -5.50
CA VAL A 86 -38.95 -17.27 -5.03
C VAL A 86 -38.67 -16.29 -6.18
N ARG A 87 -38.86 -14.99 -5.95
CA ARG A 87 -38.42 -13.97 -6.92
C ARG A 87 -37.00 -13.57 -6.57
N CYS A 88 -36.04 -13.99 -7.40
CA CYS A 88 -34.66 -13.61 -7.18
C CYS A 88 -34.42 -12.13 -7.50
N PRO A 89 -33.58 -11.43 -6.70
CA PRO A 89 -33.16 -10.07 -7.01
C PRO A 89 -32.42 -10.00 -8.36
N LYS A 90 -32.26 -8.79 -8.91
CA LYS A 90 -31.46 -8.60 -10.12
C LYS A 90 -30.02 -9.05 -9.85
N GLY A 91 -29.47 -9.88 -10.75
CA GLY A 91 -28.15 -10.48 -10.59
C GLY A 91 -28.16 -11.85 -9.92
N TYR A 92 -29.34 -12.40 -9.59
CA TYR A 92 -29.47 -13.74 -9.00
C TYR A 92 -30.33 -14.67 -9.87
N GLU A 93 -29.99 -15.95 -9.88
CA GLU A 93 -30.73 -17.04 -10.52
C GLU A 93 -31.34 -18.00 -9.50
N MET A 94 -32.42 -18.67 -9.92
CA MET A 94 -33.14 -19.62 -9.08
C MET A 94 -32.40 -20.95 -9.06
N VAL A 95 -32.00 -21.38 -7.86
CA VAL A 95 -31.36 -22.68 -7.62
C VAL A 95 -32.15 -23.50 -6.60
N ILE A 96 -31.86 -24.80 -6.49
CA ILE A 96 -32.47 -25.66 -5.48
C ILE A 96 -32.10 -25.11 -4.09
N GLY A 97 -33.08 -24.60 -3.35
CA GLY A 97 -32.87 -24.03 -2.02
C GLY A 97 -32.86 -22.50 -1.94
N GLY A 98 -33.04 -21.77 -3.04
CA GLY A 98 -33.19 -20.31 -3.00
C GLY A 98 -32.67 -19.60 -4.25
N CYS A 99 -32.04 -18.45 -4.03
CA CYS A 99 -31.39 -17.66 -5.09
C CYS A 99 -29.89 -17.71 -4.91
N ALA A 100 -29.16 -17.93 -6.00
CA ALA A 100 -27.71 -17.83 -6.06
C ALA A 100 -27.32 -16.70 -6.99
N ASP A 101 -26.20 -16.04 -6.70
CA ASP A 101 -25.63 -15.01 -7.56
C ASP A 101 -25.32 -15.58 -8.96
N VAL A 102 -25.62 -14.80 -10.00
CA VAL A 102 -25.28 -15.15 -11.37
C VAL A 102 -23.83 -14.81 -11.59
N ASP A 103 -22.99 -15.82 -11.82
CA ASP A 103 -21.60 -15.57 -12.20
C ASP A 103 -21.52 -15.07 -13.65
N GLU A 104 -21.54 -13.75 -13.86
CA GLU A 104 -21.48 -13.18 -15.21
C GLU A 104 -20.14 -13.46 -15.91
N CYS A 105 -19.08 -13.72 -15.13
CA CYS A 105 -17.76 -14.08 -15.64
C CYS A 105 -17.74 -15.51 -16.22
N ARG A 106 -18.45 -16.45 -15.62
CA ARG A 106 -18.60 -17.82 -16.15
C ARG A 106 -19.59 -17.89 -17.30
N THR A 107 -20.64 -17.10 -17.24
CA THR A 107 -21.73 -17.13 -18.23
C THR A 107 -21.48 -16.25 -19.46
N ASN A 108 -20.35 -15.51 -19.51
CA ASN A 108 -20.03 -14.53 -20.54
C ASN A 108 -21.11 -13.44 -20.71
N GLN A 109 -21.83 -13.10 -19.64
CA GLN A 109 -22.85 -12.03 -19.65
C GLN A 109 -22.27 -10.66 -19.26
N HIS A 110 -20.97 -10.59 -18.99
CA HIS A 110 -20.25 -9.37 -18.65
C HIS A 110 -19.96 -8.47 -19.88
N ARG A 111 -19.78 -7.18 -19.64
CA ARG A 111 -19.38 -6.18 -20.65
C ARG A 111 -17.93 -5.73 -20.51
N CYS A 112 -17.09 -6.53 -19.85
CA CYS A 112 -15.66 -6.25 -19.76
C CYS A 112 -15.00 -6.24 -21.13
N TYR A 113 -14.09 -5.30 -21.33
CA TYR A 113 -13.29 -5.18 -22.54
C TYR A 113 -12.23 -6.29 -22.62
N TYR A 114 -11.67 -6.58 -23.80
CA TYR A 114 -10.79 -7.75 -24.01
C TYR A 114 -9.52 -7.75 -23.15
N ASN A 115 -9.02 -6.57 -22.73
CA ASN A 115 -7.85 -6.43 -21.87
C ASN A 115 -8.20 -6.20 -20.39
N GLN A 116 -9.45 -6.46 -20.00
CA GLN A 116 -9.93 -6.43 -18.61
C GLN A 116 -10.13 -7.84 -18.08
N LYS A 117 -9.88 -8.04 -16.79
CA LYS A 117 -10.25 -9.26 -16.08
C LYS A 117 -11.65 -9.10 -15.49
N CYS A 118 -12.55 -10.04 -15.79
CA CYS A 118 -13.83 -10.14 -15.11
C CYS A 118 -13.64 -10.75 -13.72
N VAL A 119 -14.22 -10.13 -12.70
CA VAL A 119 -14.26 -10.62 -11.32
C VAL A 119 -15.71 -10.63 -10.88
N ASN A 120 -16.23 -11.81 -10.54
CA ASN A 120 -17.59 -11.96 -10.03
C ASN A 120 -17.71 -11.35 -8.63
N THR A 121 -18.77 -10.58 -8.37
CA THR A 121 -18.99 -9.86 -7.12
C THR A 121 -20.47 -9.82 -6.77
N GLU A 122 -20.89 -10.48 -5.70
CA GLU A 122 -22.31 -10.54 -5.35
C GLU A 122 -22.86 -9.18 -4.80
N PRO A 123 -23.89 -8.56 -5.42
CA PRO A 123 -24.52 -8.91 -6.70
C PRO A 123 -23.78 -8.35 -7.93
N GLY A 124 -23.59 -9.20 -8.96
CA GLY A 124 -23.04 -8.82 -10.27
C GLY A 124 -21.53 -9.06 -10.47
N TYR A 125 -20.86 -8.16 -11.21
CA TYR A 125 -19.44 -8.31 -11.57
C TYR A 125 -18.69 -6.97 -11.66
N LYS A 126 -17.36 -7.07 -11.61
CA LYS A 126 -16.44 -5.95 -11.87
C LYS A 126 -15.46 -6.29 -12.98
N CYS A 127 -15.18 -5.31 -13.82
CA CYS A 127 -14.11 -5.37 -14.81
C CYS A 127 -12.90 -4.65 -14.23
N VAL A 128 -11.82 -5.36 -14.00
CA VAL A 128 -10.59 -4.80 -13.42
C VAL A 128 -9.47 -4.78 -14.46
N CYS A 129 -8.75 -3.67 -14.52
CA CYS A 129 -7.55 -3.58 -15.34
C CYS A 129 -6.38 -4.32 -14.67
N PRO A 130 -5.41 -4.83 -15.47
CA PRO A 130 -4.14 -5.27 -14.94
C PRO A 130 -3.46 -4.18 -14.10
N ARG A 131 -2.53 -4.57 -13.23
CA ARG A 131 -1.71 -3.61 -12.47
C ARG A 131 -0.93 -2.70 -13.44
N GLY A 132 -0.89 -1.40 -13.15
CA GLY A 132 -0.27 -0.39 -14.02
C GLY A 132 -1.21 0.17 -15.10
N TYR A 133 -2.50 -0.21 -15.07
CA TYR A 133 -3.48 0.26 -16.06
C TYR A 133 -4.75 0.78 -15.41
N ARG A 134 -5.42 1.72 -16.09
CA ARG A 134 -6.73 2.25 -15.72
C ARG A 134 -7.69 2.23 -16.91
N SER A 135 -8.99 2.25 -16.63
CA SER A 135 -10.03 2.39 -17.66
C SER A 135 -10.96 3.55 -17.30
N ALA A 136 -11.61 4.15 -18.31
CA ALA A 136 -12.56 5.25 -18.10
C ALA A 136 -13.93 4.76 -17.61
N GLY A 137 -14.15 3.44 -17.59
CA GLY A 137 -15.39 2.81 -17.14
C GLY A 137 -15.60 1.40 -17.73
N PRO A 138 -16.71 0.74 -17.39
CA PRO A 138 -17.07 -0.57 -17.93
C PRO A 138 -17.17 -0.53 -19.46
N GLY A 139 -16.53 -1.49 -20.14
CA GLY A 139 -16.54 -1.57 -21.61
C GLY A 139 -15.56 -0.63 -22.32
N THR A 140 -14.73 0.12 -21.59
CA THR A 140 -13.60 0.87 -22.16
C THR A 140 -12.29 0.09 -22.01
N PRO A 141 -11.35 0.19 -22.97
CA PRO A 141 -10.04 -0.44 -22.84
C PRO A 141 -9.29 0.04 -21.61
N CYS A 142 -8.43 -0.82 -21.09
CA CYS A 142 -7.39 -0.40 -20.17
C CYS A 142 -6.29 0.34 -20.92
N PHE A 143 -5.90 1.50 -20.38
CA PHE A 143 -4.77 2.32 -20.82
C PHE A 143 -3.70 2.29 -19.74
N ASP A 144 -2.46 2.38 -20.18
CA ASP A 144 -1.31 2.50 -19.32
C ASP A 144 -1.43 3.72 -18.40
N ILE A 145 -1.04 3.57 -17.14
CA ILE A 145 -0.94 4.69 -16.20
C ILE A 145 0.47 5.25 -16.34
N ASP A 146 0.60 6.52 -16.70
CA ASP A 146 1.88 7.19 -16.65
C ASP A 146 2.20 7.57 -15.21
N GLU A 147 2.85 6.67 -14.47
CA GLU A 147 3.15 6.92 -13.05
C GLU A 147 4.11 8.09 -12.86
N CYS A 148 4.96 8.39 -13.85
CA CYS A 148 5.88 9.53 -13.78
C CYS A 148 5.14 10.88 -13.82
N THR A 149 4.00 10.93 -14.50
CA THR A 149 3.18 12.14 -14.60
C THR A 149 2.16 12.22 -13.47
N GLU A 150 1.57 11.10 -13.07
CA GLU A 150 0.51 11.08 -12.05
C GLU A 150 1.07 11.08 -10.60
N ASP A 151 2.28 10.57 -10.37
CA ASP A 151 2.98 10.59 -9.09
C ASP A 151 4.42 11.12 -9.24
N PRO A 152 4.64 12.44 -9.14
CA PRO A 152 5.97 13.04 -9.26
C PRO A 152 6.98 12.54 -8.21
N GLY A 153 6.52 11.90 -7.12
CA GLY A 153 7.37 11.34 -6.07
C GLY A 153 7.64 9.84 -6.23
N VAL A 154 7.22 9.23 -7.34
CA VAL A 154 7.33 7.77 -7.54
C VAL A 154 8.78 7.30 -7.62
N CYS A 155 9.67 8.13 -8.18
CA CYS A 155 11.11 7.91 -8.26
C CYS A 155 11.84 9.04 -7.52
N GLN A 156 12.98 8.74 -6.91
CA GLN A 156 13.82 9.76 -6.28
C GLN A 156 14.45 10.72 -7.32
N HIS A 157 14.81 10.20 -8.49
CA HIS A 157 15.43 10.96 -9.58
C HIS A 157 14.67 10.76 -10.89
N ASN A 158 15.28 10.12 -11.89
CA ASN A 158 14.72 10.04 -13.23
C ASN A 158 13.68 8.94 -13.32
N CYS A 159 12.45 9.31 -13.68
CA CYS A 159 11.36 8.37 -13.95
C CYS A 159 11.17 8.20 -15.46
N THR A 160 11.04 6.96 -15.91
CA THR A 160 10.68 6.62 -17.29
C THR A 160 9.43 5.75 -17.27
N ASN A 161 8.36 6.23 -17.91
CA ASN A 161 7.13 5.47 -18.01
C ASN A 161 7.32 4.27 -18.95
N THR A 162 6.76 3.12 -18.60
CA THR A 162 6.85 1.88 -19.37
C THR A 162 5.47 1.24 -19.48
N VAL A 163 5.27 0.36 -20.46
CA VAL A 163 3.96 -0.29 -20.62
C VAL A 163 3.68 -1.23 -19.44
N GLY A 164 2.73 -0.85 -18.57
CA GLY A 164 2.30 -1.54 -17.37
C GLY A 164 3.06 -1.16 -16.09
N GLY A 165 3.83 -0.07 -16.09
CA GLY A 165 4.53 0.42 -14.92
C GLY A 165 5.60 1.45 -15.26
N TYR A 166 6.64 1.57 -14.45
CA TYR A 166 7.69 2.55 -14.67
C TYR A 166 9.05 2.00 -14.27
N ASN A 167 10.11 2.69 -14.70
CA ASN A 167 11.47 2.42 -14.30
C ASN A 167 12.14 3.69 -13.77
N CYS A 168 12.67 3.61 -12.55
CA CYS A 168 13.48 4.66 -11.96
C CYS A 168 14.95 4.44 -12.30
N THR A 169 15.65 5.52 -12.61
CA THR A 169 17.09 5.50 -12.89
C THR A 169 17.82 6.56 -12.07
N CYS A 170 19.05 6.24 -11.68
CA CYS A 170 19.88 7.09 -10.85
C CYS A 170 20.87 7.90 -11.67
N PRO A 171 21.28 9.09 -11.20
CA PRO A 171 22.39 9.84 -11.77
C PRO A 171 23.72 9.05 -11.71
N PRO A 172 24.76 9.46 -12.45
CA PRO A 172 26.12 8.91 -12.31
C PRO A 172 26.61 9.00 -10.85
N GLY A 173 27.39 8.01 -10.41
CA GLY A 173 27.86 7.90 -9.01
C GLY A 173 26.85 7.26 -8.06
N TYR A 174 25.65 6.93 -8.54
CA TYR A 174 24.61 6.28 -7.74
C TYR A 174 24.15 4.97 -8.36
N ARG A 175 23.70 4.05 -7.51
CA ARG A 175 23.02 2.82 -7.91
C ARG A 175 21.58 2.79 -7.41
N ILE A 176 20.71 2.10 -8.14
CA ILE A 176 19.33 1.91 -7.70
C ILE A 176 19.28 1.00 -6.47
N SER A 177 18.53 1.43 -5.44
CA SER A 177 18.31 0.64 -4.23
C SER A 177 17.41 -0.57 -4.49
N LYS A 178 17.26 -1.41 -3.48
CA LYS A 178 16.43 -2.62 -3.50
C LYS A 178 14.94 -2.33 -3.71
N ASP A 179 14.49 -1.13 -3.33
CA ASP A 179 13.11 -0.69 -3.53
C ASP A 179 12.79 -0.30 -4.99
N LYS A 180 13.82 -0.22 -5.85
CA LYS A 180 13.76 0.22 -7.25
C LYS A 180 13.24 1.65 -7.45
N ARG A 181 13.28 2.49 -6.40
CA ARG A 181 12.80 3.87 -6.41
C ARG A 181 13.83 4.86 -5.92
N THR A 182 14.63 4.47 -4.94
CA THR A 182 15.64 5.32 -4.32
C THR A 182 17.03 5.03 -4.88
N CYS A 183 17.93 6.00 -4.74
CA CYS A 183 19.31 5.91 -5.17
C CYS A 183 20.22 5.85 -3.95
N GLU A 184 21.23 5.00 -4.04
CA GLU A 184 22.29 4.86 -3.05
C GLU A 184 23.60 5.29 -3.66
N ASP A 185 24.32 6.13 -2.93
CA ASP A 185 25.68 6.55 -3.27
C ASP A 185 26.60 5.32 -3.42
N VAL A 186 27.37 5.30 -4.50
CA VAL A 186 28.40 4.27 -4.73
C VAL A 186 29.65 4.71 -4.02
N ASN A 187 30.26 3.82 -3.22
CA ASN A 187 31.51 4.17 -2.59
C ASN A 187 32.68 3.85 -3.53
N GLU A 188 33.07 4.78 -4.41
CA GLU A 188 34.09 4.48 -5.42
C GLU A 188 35.45 4.18 -4.79
N CYS A 189 35.75 4.77 -3.64
CA CYS A 189 37.00 4.51 -2.90
C CYS A 189 37.15 3.04 -2.51
N ILE A 190 36.05 2.38 -2.15
CA ILE A 190 36.04 0.97 -1.75
C ILE A 190 35.79 0.07 -2.96
N GLU A 191 34.79 0.39 -3.77
CA GLU A 191 34.33 -0.48 -4.86
C GLU A 191 35.32 -0.55 -6.03
N PHE A 192 36.09 0.52 -6.27
CA PHE A 192 37.08 0.58 -7.36
C PHE A 192 38.53 0.62 -6.87
N GLU A 193 38.76 0.48 -5.56
CA GLU A 193 40.10 0.50 -4.95
C GLU A 193 40.97 1.67 -5.44
N ILE A 194 40.39 2.88 -5.46
CA ILE A 194 41.04 4.06 -6.05
C ILE A 194 42.37 4.38 -5.35
N ASN A 195 43.45 4.36 -6.13
CA ASN A 195 44.77 4.78 -5.68
C ASN A 195 45.02 6.27 -6.03
N CYS A 196 44.88 7.13 -5.03
CA CYS A 196 45.10 8.58 -5.18
C CYS A 196 46.57 9.01 -5.25
N GLY A 197 47.54 8.09 -5.12
CA GLY A 197 48.96 8.42 -5.09
C GLY A 197 49.47 8.80 -3.69
N ARG A 198 50.72 9.30 -3.62
CA ARG A 198 51.38 9.62 -2.33
C ARG A 198 50.76 10.84 -1.66
N GLU A 199 50.64 10.77 -0.33
CA GLU A 199 50.10 11.84 0.53
C GLU A 199 48.68 12.30 0.20
N LYS A 200 47.92 11.47 -0.51
CA LYS A 200 46.50 11.67 -0.79
C LYS A 200 45.69 10.52 -0.23
N MET A 201 44.46 10.81 0.17
CA MET A 201 43.48 9.77 0.51
C MET A 201 42.25 9.91 -0.37
N CYS A 202 41.66 8.77 -0.73
CA CYS A 202 40.37 8.76 -1.41
C CYS A 202 39.29 9.18 -0.43
N PHE A 203 38.49 10.17 -0.81
CA PHE A 203 37.33 10.62 -0.08
C PHE A 203 36.09 10.41 -0.95
N ASN A 204 35.20 9.54 -0.47
CA ASN A 204 33.91 9.31 -1.08
C ASN A 204 32.96 10.47 -0.82
N THR A 205 32.45 11.10 -1.86
CA THR A 205 31.47 12.19 -1.78
C THR A 205 30.13 11.72 -2.36
N LEU A 206 29.06 12.47 -2.15
CA LEU A 206 27.75 12.08 -2.71
C LEU A 206 27.76 12.27 -4.23
N GLY A 207 27.72 11.14 -4.95
CA GLY A 207 27.66 11.04 -6.42
C GLY A 207 29.02 11.07 -7.12
N GLU A 208 30.12 11.17 -6.39
CA GLU A 208 31.48 11.19 -6.93
C GLU A 208 32.49 10.84 -5.83
N PHE A 209 33.76 10.67 -6.19
CA PHE A 209 34.87 10.64 -5.25
C PHE A 209 35.87 11.75 -5.57
N THR A 210 36.64 12.14 -4.55
CA THR A 210 37.74 13.08 -4.73
C THR A 210 38.98 12.62 -3.97
N CYS A 211 40.15 12.84 -4.55
CA CYS A 211 41.42 12.58 -3.90
C CYS A 211 41.85 13.83 -3.14
N ILE A 212 41.75 13.81 -1.82
CA ILE A 212 42.13 14.95 -0.97
C ILE A 212 43.60 14.85 -0.53
N ASP A 213 44.26 16.00 -0.54
CA ASP A 213 45.63 16.14 -0.05
C ASP A 213 45.66 16.04 1.48
N VAL A 214 46.43 15.09 1.99
CA VAL A 214 46.64 14.86 3.43
C VAL A 214 48.12 14.87 3.82
N PRO A 215 48.94 15.84 3.36
CA PRO A 215 50.35 15.91 3.73
C PRO A 215 50.51 16.20 5.23
N CYS A 216 51.58 15.67 5.83
CA CYS A 216 51.90 16.00 7.21
C CYS A 216 52.41 17.45 7.29
N PRO A 217 51.92 18.26 8.24
CA PRO A 217 52.45 19.60 8.45
C PRO A 217 53.94 19.59 8.77
N ARG A 218 54.61 20.72 8.57
CA ARG A 218 56.05 20.85 8.91
C ARG A 218 56.29 20.48 10.37
N GLY A 219 57.30 19.65 10.61
CA GLY A 219 57.65 19.13 11.95
C GLY A 219 56.92 17.84 12.33
N TYR A 220 55.88 17.43 11.60
CA TYR A 220 55.19 16.17 11.83
C TYR A 220 55.76 15.07 10.94
N GLN A 221 55.83 13.86 11.48
CA GLN A 221 56.21 12.66 10.73
C GLN A 221 54.99 11.75 10.56
N ARG A 222 54.89 11.07 9.41
CA ARG A 222 53.80 10.13 9.16
C ARG A 222 54.10 8.82 9.86
N ASP A 223 53.22 8.40 10.76
CA ASP A 223 53.30 7.10 11.38
C ASP A 223 52.96 6.01 10.34
N PRO A 224 53.85 5.01 10.11
CA PRO A 224 53.68 4.03 9.04
C PRO A 224 52.59 2.99 9.31
N ILE A 225 52.10 2.90 10.56
CA ILE A 225 51.10 1.91 10.98
C ILE A 225 49.70 2.53 10.93
N THR A 226 49.54 3.69 11.54
CA THR A 226 48.27 4.40 11.70
C THR A 226 47.98 5.39 10.58
N ASN A 227 48.98 5.73 9.76
CA ASN A 227 48.93 6.76 8.72
C ASN A 227 48.60 8.18 9.23
N ASN A 228 48.58 8.38 10.55
CA ASN A 228 48.41 9.68 11.19
C ASN A 228 49.73 10.47 11.18
N CYS A 229 49.64 11.79 11.24
CA CYS A 229 50.83 12.63 11.38
C CYS A 229 51.08 12.88 12.85
N VAL A 230 52.26 12.51 13.34
CA VAL A 230 52.62 12.60 14.76
C VAL A 230 53.76 13.59 14.96
N LEU A 231 53.72 14.31 16.07
CA LEU A 231 54.82 15.13 16.56
C LEU A 231 55.46 14.43 17.75
N GLU A 232 56.74 14.05 17.61
CA GLU A 232 57.47 13.41 18.70
C GLU A 232 57.78 14.41 19.81
N CYS A 233 57.78 13.93 21.05
CA CYS A 233 58.01 14.77 22.24
C CYS A 233 59.38 15.45 22.27
N ILE A 234 60.37 14.93 21.52
CA ILE A 234 61.71 15.50 21.45
C ILE A 234 61.71 16.83 20.67
N ASP A 235 60.81 16.96 19.69
CA ASP A 235 60.70 18.11 18.80
C ASP A 235 59.59 19.10 19.24
N ALA A 236 58.89 18.81 20.33
CA ALA A 236 57.75 19.58 20.79
C ALA A 236 58.12 20.65 21.84
N GLU A 237 57.52 21.84 21.72
CA GLU A 237 57.65 22.90 22.74
C GLU A 237 56.90 22.59 24.05
N ILE A 238 56.00 21.60 24.05
CA ILE A 238 55.17 21.19 25.18
C ILE A 238 55.73 19.91 25.80
N ALA A 239 55.93 19.89 27.12
CA ALA A 239 56.36 18.70 27.84
C ALA A 239 55.26 17.63 27.83
N CYS A 240 55.56 16.45 27.27
CA CYS A 240 54.64 15.32 27.26
C CYS A 240 54.43 14.72 28.67
N PRO A 241 53.22 14.23 28.99
CA PRO A 241 53.03 13.40 30.18
C PRO A 241 53.95 12.18 30.14
N GLN A 242 54.33 11.66 31.30
CA GLN A 242 55.32 10.56 31.43
C GLN A 242 54.93 9.23 30.75
N SER A 243 53.73 9.14 30.17
CA SER A 243 53.22 7.97 29.43
C SER A 243 53.01 8.21 27.93
N SER A 244 53.11 9.45 27.43
CA SER A 244 52.89 9.74 26.02
C SER A 244 54.19 9.70 25.22
N LYS A 245 54.16 9.04 24.06
CA LYS A 245 55.28 9.04 23.09
C LYS A 245 55.23 10.24 22.14
N PHE A 246 54.06 10.86 22.00
CA PHE A 246 53.80 11.93 21.05
C PHE A 246 53.21 13.15 21.77
N ALA A 247 53.60 14.33 21.33
CA ALA A 247 53.11 15.60 21.87
C ALA A 247 51.80 16.05 21.22
N ASP A 248 51.61 15.72 19.93
CA ASP A 248 50.40 16.01 19.17
C ASP A 248 50.23 14.95 18.07
N ILE A 249 48.98 14.58 17.81
CA ILE A 249 48.59 13.64 16.76
C ILE A 249 47.57 14.33 15.87
N ILE A 250 47.84 14.36 14.56
CA ILE A 250 46.94 14.86 13.54
C ILE A 250 46.25 13.70 12.85
N GLU A 251 44.93 13.72 12.92
CA GLU A 251 44.06 12.75 12.30
C GLU A 251 43.22 13.38 11.20
N PHE A 252 42.92 12.61 10.15
CA PHE A 252 42.02 13.04 9.08
C PHE A 252 40.68 12.33 9.20
N ARG A 253 39.60 13.08 8.99
CA ARG A 253 38.22 12.56 8.96
C ARG A 253 37.49 13.16 7.77
N THR A 254 36.49 12.43 7.29
CA THR A 254 35.73 12.79 6.11
C THR A 254 34.24 12.61 6.38
N LEU A 255 33.43 13.54 5.91
CA LEU A 255 31.98 13.51 6.05
C LEU A 255 31.33 14.02 4.76
N ALA A 256 30.44 13.24 4.17
CA ALA A 256 29.61 13.70 3.06
C ALA A 256 28.23 14.09 3.59
N LEU A 257 27.75 15.27 3.20
CA LEU A 257 26.46 15.83 3.61
C LEU A 257 25.64 16.24 2.40
N PRO A 258 24.30 16.12 2.48
CA PRO A 258 23.40 16.70 1.50
C PRO A 258 23.43 18.24 1.55
N SER A 259 23.14 18.89 0.42
CA SER A 259 22.78 20.31 0.38
C SER A 259 21.42 20.53 1.05
N GLY A 260 21.23 21.71 1.64
CA GLY A 260 20.01 22.09 2.35
C GLY A 260 19.99 21.67 3.83
N VAL A 261 21.12 21.23 4.39
CA VAL A 261 21.26 21.02 5.84
C VAL A 261 20.88 22.30 6.58
N LEU A 262 19.94 22.18 7.53
CA LEU A 262 19.34 23.32 8.20
C LEU A 262 20.31 23.98 9.19
N ALA A 263 20.09 25.27 9.44
CA ALA A 263 20.82 25.99 10.47
C ALA A 263 20.59 25.38 11.86
N GLN A 264 21.62 25.42 12.71
CA GLN A 264 21.66 24.87 14.06
C GLN A 264 21.55 23.34 14.14
N GLN A 265 21.67 22.63 13.01
CA GLN A 265 21.67 21.17 12.99
C GLN A 265 23.02 20.61 13.49
N ASP A 266 22.93 19.62 14.38
CA ASP A 266 24.09 18.87 14.88
C ASP A 266 24.64 17.97 13.77
N LEU A 267 25.94 18.09 13.49
CA LEU A 267 26.59 17.36 12.39
C LEU A 267 27.54 16.29 12.91
N ILE A 268 28.42 16.65 13.85
CA ILE A 268 29.48 15.78 14.34
C ILE A 268 29.54 15.90 15.87
N ARG A 269 29.64 14.75 16.54
CA ARG A 269 29.90 14.69 17.99
C ARG A 269 31.34 14.24 18.20
N LEU A 270 32.11 15.08 18.88
CA LEU A 270 33.51 14.87 19.22
C LEU A 270 33.61 14.47 20.68
N THR A 271 34.18 13.29 20.93
CA THR A 271 34.38 12.75 22.28
C THR A 271 35.83 12.31 22.41
N ALA A 272 36.48 12.73 23.49
CA ALA A 272 37.84 12.29 23.80
C ALA A 272 37.80 11.14 24.80
N TYR A 273 38.63 10.13 24.52
CA TYR A 273 38.76 8.93 25.35
C TYR A 273 40.19 8.80 25.84
N ASN A 274 40.36 8.27 27.06
CA ASN A 274 41.67 7.88 27.56
C ASN A 274 42.05 6.47 27.05
N GLN A 275 43.22 5.97 27.49
CA GLN A 275 43.73 4.65 27.10
C GLN A 275 42.86 3.48 27.59
N ASN A 276 42.00 3.70 28.58
CA ASN A 276 41.05 2.72 29.12
C ASN A 276 39.65 2.85 28.50
N ASN A 277 39.49 3.65 27.44
CA ASN A 277 38.22 3.93 26.78
C ASN A 277 37.20 4.69 27.67
N GLU A 278 37.68 5.43 28.67
CA GLU A 278 36.86 6.29 29.52
C GLU A 278 36.83 7.72 28.95
N ILE A 279 35.67 8.38 29.05
CA ILE A 279 35.48 9.73 28.50
C ILE A 279 36.27 10.76 29.32
N LEU A 280 37.03 11.60 28.62
CA LEU A 280 37.75 12.73 29.19
C LEU A 280 36.83 13.96 29.22
N HIS A 281 36.02 14.09 30.27
CA HIS A 281 35.04 15.19 30.40
C HIS A 281 35.65 16.60 30.42
N ARG A 282 36.90 16.75 30.87
CA ARG A 282 37.66 18.03 30.82
C ARG A 282 38.39 18.18 29.49
N THR A 283 37.68 18.04 28.38
CA THR A 283 38.23 18.26 27.04
C THR A 283 37.58 19.47 26.40
N VAL A 284 38.41 20.39 25.92
CA VAL A 284 37.98 21.56 25.14
C VAL A 284 38.27 21.30 23.68
N PHE A 285 37.26 21.52 22.83
CA PHE A 285 37.36 21.42 21.38
C PHE A 285 37.27 22.82 20.76
N THR A 286 38.26 23.18 19.96
CA THR A 286 38.36 24.51 19.34
C THR A 286 38.65 24.36 17.85
N ILE A 287 37.90 25.04 16.99
CA ILE A 287 38.25 25.15 15.57
C ILE A 287 39.48 26.07 15.47
N LEU A 288 40.59 25.53 14.99
CA LEU A 288 41.79 26.27 14.66
C LEU A 288 41.67 26.81 13.24
N GLU A 289 42.12 28.04 13.01
CA GLU A 289 42.07 28.72 11.71
C GLU A 289 40.62 28.98 11.25
N ASN A 290 40.06 30.11 11.69
CA ASN A 290 38.87 30.68 11.05
C ASN A 290 39.28 31.19 9.66
N ASP A 291 39.25 30.32 8.66
CA ASP A 291 38.89 30.81 7.34
C ASP A 291 37.51 31.46 7.50
N VAL A 292 37.40 32.78 7.36
CA VAL A 292 36.17 33.56 7.65
C VAL A 292 34.94 33.04 6.86
N LEU A 293 35.18 32.13 5.92
CA LEU A 293 34.26 31.54 4.97
C LEU A 293 33.69 30.16 5.38
N ILE A 294 34.13 29.55 6.50
CA ILE A 294 33.61 28.24 6.94
C ILE A 294 32.36 28.38 7.84
N PRO A 295 31.21 27.79 7.47
CA PRO A 295 29.95 27.88 8.21
C PRO A 295 29.87 26.78 9.29
N PHE A 296 30.89 26.63 10.14
CA PHE A 296 30.88 25.63 11.19
C PHE A 296 31.30 26.23 12.52
N GLN A 297 30.63 25.80 13.59
CA GLN A 297 30.94 26.20 14.95
C GLN A 297 30.91 24.97 15.85
N ILE A 298 31.62 25.05 16.97
CA ILE A 298 31.59 24.02 18.01
C ILE A 298 30.95 24.60 19.25
N ARG A 299 29.99 23.88 19.81
CA ARG A 299 29.50 24.10 21.17
C ARG A 299 29.86 22.91 22.03
N LEU A 300 30.08 23.15 23.32
CA LEU A 300 30.48 22.13 24.28
C LEU A 300 29.29 21.76 25.18
N GLU A 301 28.97 20.48 25.26
CA GLU A 301 27.91 19.93 26.12
C GLU A 301 28.50 18.73 26.89
N ASP A 302 28.66 18.85 28.22
CA ASP A 302 29.16 17.79 29.12
C ASP A 302 30.48 17.09 28.71
N GLY A 303 31.40 17.86 28.11
CA GLY A 303 32.69 17.36 27.61
C GLY A 303 32.63 16.76 26.21
N ILE A 304 31.49 16.87 25.52
CA ILE A 304 31.30 16.49 24.12
C ILE A 304 31.29 17.77 23.28
N GLY A 305 32.16 17.82 22.26
CA GLY A 305 32.17 18.90 21.27
C GLY A 305 31.16 18.62 20.16
N ILE A 306 30.14 19.45 20.00
CA ILE A 306 29.15 19.32 18.93
C ILE A 306 29.50 20.32 17.84
N VAL A 307 29.92 19.79 16.68
CA VAL A 307 30.07 20.58 15.45
C VAL A 307 28.69 20.78 14.85
N TYR A 308 28.32 22.02 14.62
CA TYR A 308 27.05 22.41 14.00
C TYR A 308 27.27 23.52 12.98
N THR A 309 26.30 23.72 12.09
CA THR A 309 26.30 24.83 11.13
C THR A 309 25.40 25.96 11.62
N PRO A 310 25.86 27.22 11.72
CA PRO A 310 25.03 28.33 12.16
C PRO A 310 24.08 28.84 11.05
N ARG A 311 24.28 28.41 9.80
CA ARG A 311 23.52 28.82 8.62
C ARG A 311 23.14 27.59 7.78
N VAL A 312 22.23 27.75 6.83
CA VAL A 312 21.90 26.67 5.89
C VAL A 312 23.11 26.38 5.00
N LEU A 313 23.39 25.10 4.74
CA LEU A 313 24.46 24.67 3.83
C LEU A 313 23.88 24.41 2.43
N GLU A 314 23.75 25.44 1.62
CA GLU A 314 23.20 25.33 0.25
C GLU A 314 24.31 25.08 -0.79
N ASP A 315 25.46 25.71 -0.61
CA ASP A 315 26.56 25.66 -1.58
C ASP A 315 27.19 24.27 -1.64
N SER A 316 27.21 23.70 -2.85
CA SER A 316 27.97 22.48 -3.12
C SER A 316 29.46 22.78 -3.12
N ARG A 317 30.16 22.40 -2.05
CA ARG A 317 31.61 22.58 -1.93
C ARG A 317 32.22 21.66 -0.89
N LEU A 318 33.53 21.48 -1.02
CA LEU A 318 34.37 20.80 -0.03
C LEU A 318 34.86 21.82 1.01
N TYR A 319 34.58 21.53 2.27
CA TYR A 319 35.06 22.28 3.42
C TYR A 319 36.17 21.52 4.11
N LYS A 320 37.12 22.26 4.69
CA LYS A 320 38.15 21.71 5.56
C LYS A 320 38.10 22.47 6.87
N ILE A 321 37.84 21.76 7.96
CA ILE A 321 37.89 22.33 9.32
C ILE A 321 39.00 21.65 10.10
N LYS A 322 39.81 22.46 10.79
CA LYS A 322 40.86 21.98 11.67
C LYS A 322 40.37 22.16 13.10
N VAL A 323 40.27 21.08 13.86
CA VAL A 323 39.75 21.10 15.23
C VAL A 323 40.83 20.61 16.17
N GLN A 324 41.16 21.39 17.20
CA GLN A 324 42.06 20.96 18.26
C GLN A 324 41.27 20.54 19.49
N ALA A 325 41.59 19.35 19.99
CA ALA A 325 41.14 18.85 21.27
C ALA A 325 42.28 18.99 22.29
N LYS A 326 41.98 19.62 23.42
CA LYS A 326 42.88 19.73 24.58
C LYS A 326 42.19 19.13 25.78
N SER A 327 42.72 18.02 26.29
CA SER A 327 42.24 17.37 27.51
C SER A 327 43.11 17.79 28.69
N PHE A 328 42.48 18.22 29.77
CA PHE A 328 43.15 18.76 30.96
C PHE A 328 43.19 17.74 32.10
N ASP A 329 44.30 17.72 32.81
CA ASP A 329 44.44 16.94 34.04
C ASP A 329 43.44 17.43 35.12
N ASN A 330 42.79 16.49 35.80
CA ASN A 330 41.76 16.79 36.79
C ASN A 330 42.27 17.58 38.00
N VAL A 331 43.58 17.54 38.27
CA VAL A 331 44.20 18.07 39.48
C VAL A 331 45.00 19.34 39.20
N LYS A 332 45.76 19.38 38.11
CA LYS A 332 46.77 20.44 37.86
C LYS A 332 46.38 21.49 36.82
N ASP A 333 45.24 21.31 36.15
CA ASP A 333 44.78 22.15 35.02
C ASP A 333 45.83 22.30 33.90
N SER A 334 46.79 21.37 33.84
CA SER A 334 47.76 21.26 32.76
C SER A 334 47.18 20.42 31.63
N ILE A 335 47.52 20.76 30.38
CA ILE A 335 47.18 19.94 29.22
C ILE A 335 47.84 18.57 29.39
N GLN A 336 47.02 17.52 29.38
CA GLN A 336 47.46 16.13 29.45
C GLN A 336 47.53 15.52 28.05
N TYR A 337 46.55 15.80 27.20
CA TYR A 337 46.54 15.30 25.83
C TYR A 337 46.17 16.42 24.87
N GLN A 338 46.84 16.46 23.72
CA GLN A 338 46.51 17.33 22.61
C GLN A 338 46.44 16.51 21.34
N THR A 339 45.36 16.70 20.60
CA THR A 339 45.15 16.08 19.29
C THR A 339 44.51 17.10 18.37
N THR A 340 44.85 17.05 17.09
CA THR A 340 44.24 17.89 16.06
C THR A 340 43.55 17.02 15.01
N PHE A 341 42.30 17.33 14.69
CA PHE A 341 41.52 16.66 13.65
C PHE A 341 41.40 17.58 12.44
N MET A 342 41.67 17.04 11.26
CA MET A 342 41.37 17.65 9.98
C MET A 342 40.11 16.98 9.43
N ILE A 343 38.96 17.65 9.53
CA ILE A 343 37.69 17.13 9.04
C ILE A 343 37.40 17.77 7.69
N HIS A 344 37.31 16.93 6.66
CA HIS A 344 36.86 17.32 5.32
C HIS A 344 35.36 17.03 5.21
N ILE A 345 34.58 18.05 4.89
CA ILE A 345 33.13 17.94 4.77
C ILE A 345 32.76 18.26 3.33
N SER A 346 32.25 17.30 2.57
CA SER A 346 31.68 17.55 1.26
C SER A 346 30.20 17.84 1.41
N VAL A 347 29.73 18.98 0.90
CA VAL A 347 28.30 19.26 0.73
C VAL A 347 27.97 19.11 -0.75
N SER A 348 26.99 18.28 -1.09
CA SER A 348 26.59 18.01 -2.48
C SER A 348 25.12 18.36 -2.72
N ALA A 349 24.82 18.99 -3.85
CA ALA A 349 23.45 19.24 -4.31
C ALA A 349 22.67 17.95 -4.58
N PHE A 350 23.36 16.82 -4.75
CA PHE A 350 22.76 15.50 -4.88
C PHE A 350 22.68 14.86 -3.49
N PRO A 351 21.57 15.01 -2.76
CA PRO A 351 21.54 14.82 -1.32
C PRO A 351 21.36 13.35 -0.92
N TYR A 352 21.10 12.47 -1.88
CA TYR A 352 20.63 11.11 -1.65
C TYR A 352 21.11 10.17 -2.73
#